data_AF-X5Q2U3-F1
#
_entry.id   AF-X5Q2U3-F1
#
_cell.length_a   1.000
_cell.length_b   1.000
_cell.length_c   1.000
_cell.angle_alpha   90.00
_cell.angle_beta   90.00
_cell.angle_gamma   90.00
#
_symmetry.space_group_name_H-M   'P 1'
#
loop_
_entity.id
_entity.type
_entity.pdbx_description
1 polymer ?
#
loop_
_entity_poly.entity_id
_entity_poly.type
_entity_poly.pdbx_seq_one_letter_code
_entity_poly.pdbx_strand_id
1 'polypeptide(L)'
;MAFRKWKVVASAGFGCVLLGALASSALAGDALKLPELSPNGADACFGRVYDAAHLKAHPKQKVARIFFLYGHDPVSHPNEEPMANADTSYNGFLTTTVRGAKAPQWAGGWCNHESEDGKSGPIRCGMDCDRTMASLKLDDKGRLILTDVSSDLYLDAGSEDELGEAEYDRQALGSADDNFRLEPMPAATCQAEFAKIDPIDPALGAPLRERLKPDQPFCFGRNYDAAHLSSHPDQMTQSIRVFRGPVELASFASGDVANWPDGSDVAVSVTTRKNGTKVTQTYSCQGEADQWRCAASSKMSNFSCDIAQKEIFLKRGANGTLMLANPNSSLAIVDLCSADGKTKSDDKVYRLEAMPQSACTR
;
A
#
# COMPACT_ATOMS: atom_id res chain seq x y z
N MET A 1 24.63 45.54 -70.28
CA MET A 1 24.86 47.00 -70.12
C MET A 1 23.52 47.69 -69.90
N ALA A 2 23.50 48.70 -69.02
CA ALA A 2 22.41 49.66 -68.69
C ALA A 2 21.22 49.12 -67.87
N PHE A 3 21.13 49.46 -66.57
CA PHE A 3 20.37 50.59 -65.94
C PHE A 3 18.84 50.30 -65.94
N ARG A 4 18.05 50.44 -64.88
CA ARG A 4 18.02 51.44 -63.78
C ARG A 4 16.89 51.05 -62.78
N LYS A 5 17.17 51.14 -61.46
CA LYS A 5 16.43 51.84 -60.36
C LYS A 5 14.90 52.09 -60.52
N TRP A 6 14.05 52.22 -59.49
CA TRP A 6 14.01 52.07 -58.02
C TRP A 6 12.65 52.69 -57.58
N LYS A 7 12.06 52.24 -56.46
CA LYS A 7 11.29 52.99 -55.42
C LYS A 7 10.27 52.04 -54.76
N VAL A 8 10.35 51.62 -53.48
CA VAL A 8 10.44 52.32 -52.17
C VAL A 8 9.08 52.85 -51.67
N VAL A 9 8.52 52.10 -50.71
CA VAL A 9 7.97 52.50 -49.38
C VAL A 9 6.46 52.58 -49.13
N ALA A 10 6.12 52.08 -47.92
CA ALA A 10 5.02 52.37 -46.97
C ALA A 10 3.94 51.26 -46.89
N SER A 11 3.98 50.32 -45.93
CA SER A 11 3.76 50.39 -44.47
C SER A 11 2.29 50.22 -44.04
N ALA A 12 2.01 49.09 -43.38
CA ALA A 12 1.03 48.82 -42.30
C ALA A 12 0.91 47.27 -42.23
N GLY A 13 1.30 46.53 -41.20
CA GLY A 13 1.18 46.78 -39.78
C GLY A 13 -0.08 46.10 -39.25
N PHE A 14 -0.10 44.77 -39.13
CA PHE A 14 -1.03 44.03 -38.25
C PHE A 14 -0.39 42.69 -37.85
N GLY A 15 -0.15 42.52 -36.55
CA GLY A 15 0.38 41.31 -35.97
C GLY A 15 -0.69 40.22 -35.88
N CYS A 16 -0.33 39.00 -36.27
CA CYS A 16 -1.05 37.81 -35.89
C CYS A 16 -0.31 37.14 -34.73
N VAL A 17 -0.94 37.25 -33.58
CA VAL A 17 -0.65 36.58 -32.32
C VAL A 17 -0.41 35.08 -32.59
N LEU A 18 0.77 34.60 -32.19
CA LEU A 18 1.06 33.19 -32.02
C LEU A 18 0.13 32.66 -30.91
N LEU A 19 -0.97 32.03 -31.30
CA LEU A 19 -1.77 31.18 -30.41
C LEU A 19 -0.92 29.97 -30.06
N GLY A 20 -0.20 30.09 -28.94
CA GLY A 20 0.36 28.95 -28.24
C GLY A 20 -0.78 28.03 -27.86
N ALA A 21 -0.90 26.92 -28.57
CA ALA A 21 -1.70 25.79 -28.13
C ALA A 21 -1.08 25.31 -26.81
N LEU A 22 -1.68 25.73 -25.70
CA LEU A 22 -1.54 25.08 -24.42
C LEU A 22 -2.01 23.64 -24.64
N ALA A 23 -1.05 22.74 -24.82
CA ALA A 23 -1.27 21.34 -24.57
C ALA A 23 -1.59 21.22 -23.07
N SER A 24 -2.88 21.26 -22.75
CA SER A 24 -3.38 20.77 -21.48
C SER A 24 -3.01 19.30 -21.43
N SER A 25 -2.00 18.97 -20.64
CA SER A 25 -1.82 17.63 -20.11
C SER A 25 -3.09 17.34 -19.31
N ALA A 26 -4.09 16.71 -19.94
CA ALA A 26 -5.17 16.09 -19.22
C ALA A 26 -4.53 14.94 -18.42
N LEU A 27 -4.10 15.25 -17.19
CA LEU A 27 -3.95 14.24 -16.17
C LEU A 27 -5.35 13.67 -15.99
N ALA A 28 -5.59 12.48 -16.56
CA ALA A 28 -6.69 11.63 -16.14
C ALA A 28 -6.38 11.18 -14.71
N GLY A 29 -6.61 12.07 -13.74
CA GLY A 29 -6.88 11.70 -12.37
C GLY A 29 -8.38 11.83 -12.21
N ASP A 30 -9.05 10.77 -11.78
CA ASP A 30 -10.45 10.84 -11.36
C ASP A 30 -10.53 11.75 -10.13
N ALA A 31 -10.55 13.07 -10.37
CA ALA A 31 -10.82 14.04 -9.33
C ALA A 31 -12.16 13.67 -8.69
N LEU A 32 -12.20 13.64 -7.35
CA LEU A 32 -13.40 13.37 -6.57
C LEU A 32 -14.60 14.13 -7.17
N LYS A 33 -15.63 13.37 -7.58
CA LYS A 33 -16.72 13.85 -8.45
C LYS A 33 -17.91 14.44 -7.71
N LEU A 34 -17.87 14.49 -6.38
CA LEU A 34 -18.94 15.03 -5.52
C LEU A 34 -18.51 16.37 -4.88
N PRO A 35 -18.63 17.50 -5.60
CA PRO A 35 -18.18 18.80 -5.12
C PRO A 35 -18.94 19.31 -3.89
N GLU A 36 -20.14 18.80 -3.61
CA GLU A 36 -20.86 19.13 -2.38
C GLU A 36 -20.19 18.54 -1.14
N LEU A 37 -19.56 17.37 -1.25
CA LEU A 37 -18.79 16.75 -0.17
C LEU A 37 -17.36 17.31 -0.15
N SER A 38 -16.76 17.48 -1.33
CA SER A 38 -15.37 17.94 -1.50
C SER A 38 -15.27 19.05 -2.56
N PRO A 39 -15.55 20.32 -2.19
CA PRO A 39 -15.57 21.43 -3.14
C PRO A 39 -14.23 21.72 -3.83
N ASN A 40 -13.13 21.35 -3.16
CA ASN A 40 -11.75 21.58 -3.62
C ASN A 40 -11.03 20.28 -4.01
N GLY A 41 -11.73 19.14 -4.04
CA GLY A 41 -11.13 17.83 -4.30
C GLY A 41 -10.23 17.30 -3.18
N ALA A 42 -10.26 17.92 -1.99
CA ALA A 42 -9.56 17.40 -0.81
C ALA A 42 -10.42 16.41 -0.02
N ASP A 43 -9.78 15.59 0.81
CA ASP A 43 -10.48 14.67 1.71
C ASP A 43 -11.49 15.41 2.60
N ALA A 44 -12.72 14.89 2.65
CA ALA A 44 -13.82 15.41 3.46
C ALA A 44 -14.20 14.40 4.55
N CYS A 45 -14.14 14.82 5.80
CA CYS A 45 -14.42 13.97 6.95
C CYS A 45 -15.69 14.40 7.68
N PHE A 46 -16.52 13.43 8.03
CA PHE A 46 -17.72 13.63 8.83
C PHE A 46 -17.74 12.59 9.95
N GLY A 47 -18.10 13.00 11.16
CA GLY A 47 -18.06 12.09 12.30
C GLY A 47 -19.10 12.36 13.37
N ARG A 48 -19.30 11.35 14.21
CA ARG A 48 -20.05 11.47 15.45
C ARG A 48 -19.59 10.46 16.49
N VAL A 49 -19.52 10.92 17.73
CA VAL A 49 -19.23 10.10 18.91
C VAL A 49 -20.40 10.20 19.87
N TYR A 50 -20.92 9.05 20.30
CA TYR A 50 -21.97 8.93 21.28
C TYR A 50 -21.38 8.62 22.65
N ASP A 51 -21.76 9.39 23.66
CA ASP A 51 -21.33 9.15 25.03
C ASP A 51 -22.10 8.00 25.69
N ALA A 52 -21.66 7.63 26.89
CA ALA A 52 -22.30 6.56 27.65
C ALA A 52 -23.75 6.89 28.05
N ALA A 53 -24.12 8.16 28.21
CA ALA A 53 -25.47 8.56 28.58
C ALA A 53 -26.44 8.36 27.40
N HIS A 54 -26.04 8.78 26.20
CA HIS A 54 -26.75 8.52 24.95
C HIS A 54 -26.92 7.01 24.73
N LEU A 55 -25.82 6.27 24.80
CA LEU A 55 -25.84 4.82 24.60
C LEU A 55 -26.69 4.07 25.64
N LYS A 56 -26.80 4.59 26.87
CA LYS A 56 -27.72 4.05 27.88
C LYS A 56 -29.19 4.35 27.54
N ALA A 57 -29.48 5.52 26.99
CA ALA A 57 -30.83 5.90 26.55
C ALA A 57 -31.26 5.19 25.25
N HIS A 58 -30.31 4.74 24.44
CA HIS A 58 -30.53 4.07 23.16
C HIS A 58 -29.98 2.63 23.18
N PRO A 59 -30.66 1.68 23.85
CA PRO A 59 -30.14 0.32 24.02
C PRO A 59 -30.07 -0.49 22.72
N LYS A 60 -30.86 -0.14 21.70
CA LYS A 60 -30.85 -0.77 20.37
C LYS A 60 -29.73 -0.25 19.45
N GLN A 61 -29.04 0.82 19.86
CA GLN A 61 -27.93 1.41 19.11
C GLN A 61 -26.62 0.78 19.63
N LYS A 62 -25.92 0.02 18.79
CA LYS A 62 -24.62 -0.55 19.16
C LYS A 62 -23.49 0.40 18.80
N VAL A 63 -23.61 1.14 17.70
CA VAL A 63 -22.60 2.08 17.22
C VAL A 63 -22.38 3.20 18.24
N ALA A 64 -21.17 3.25 18.79
CA ALA A 64 -20.72 4.28 19.72
C ALA A 64 -19.94 5.40 19.01
N ARG A 65 -19.30 5.07 17.89
CA ARG A 65 -18.51 5.99 17.07
C ARG A 65 -18.77 5.69 15.61
N ILE A 66 -18.94 6.71 14.78
CA ILE A 66 -19.13 6.58 13.34
C ILE A 66 -18.43 7.72 12.63
N PHE A 67 -17.67 7.38 11.59
CA PHE A 67 -16.92 8.34 10.77
C PHE A 67 -17.01 7.95 9.31
N PHE A 68 -17.25 8.93 8.46
CA PHE A 68 -17.27 8.80 7.01
C PHE A 68 -16.20 9.71 6.41
N LEU A 69 -15.35 9.13 5.57
CA LEU A 69 -14.35 9.85 4.78
C LEU A 69 -14.72 9.73 3.31
N TYR A 70 -14.86 10.87 2.64
CA TYR A 70 -14.89 10.95 1.19
C TYR A 70 -13.54 11.48 0.71
N GLY A 71 -12.80 10.67 -0.04
CA GLY A 71 -11.43 11.01 -0.42
C GLY A 71 -10.55 9.81 -0.68
N HIS A 72 -9.27 9.98 -0.39
CA HIS A 72 -8.25 8.96 -0.58
C HIS A 72 -8.37 7.85 0.48
N ASP A 73 -7.90 6.66 0.14
CA ASP A 73 -7.92 5.47 0.99
C ASP A 73 -7.22 5.70 2.35
N PRO A 74 -7.97 5.65 3.47
CA PRO A 74 -7.42 5.85 4.80
C PRO A 74 -6.99 4.55 5.49
N VAL A 75 -7.19 3.40 4.85
CA VAL A 75 -7.00 2.06 5.44
C VAL A 75 -5.82 1.35 4.84
N SER A 76 -5.59 1.50 3.53
CA SER A 76 -4.41 0.92 2.90
C SER A 76 -3.14 1.43 3.56
N HIS A 77 -2.35 0.48 4.05
CA HIS A 77 -1.05 0.79 4.60
C HIS A 77 -0.08 1.20 3.49
N PRO A 78 0.90 2.08 3.76
CA PRO A 78 2.07 2.20 2.91
C PRO A 78 2.68 0.81 2.72
N ASN A 79 2.57 0.33 1.49
CA ASN A 79 2.96 -1.00 1.08
C ASN A 79 4.14 -0.91 0.08
N GLU A 80 4.67 -2.05 -0.32
CA GLU A 80 5.78 -2.18 -1.24
C GLU A 80 5.36 -2.20 -2.70
N GLU A 81 4.05 -2.19 -2.99
CA GLU A 81 3.53 -2.19 -4.36
C GLU A 81 3.88 -0.90 -5.07
N PRO A 82 3.99 -0.94 -6.42
CA PRO A 82 4.44 0.21 -7.15
C PRO A 82 3.49 1.42 -7.13
N MET A 83 4.12 2.60 -7.27
CA MET A 83 3.52 3.92 -7.56
C MET A 83 2.25 3.87 -8.40
N ALA A 84 2.42 3.31 -9.60
CA ALA A 84 1.41 3.29 -10.65
C ALA A 84 0.15 2.48 -10.29
N ASN A 85 0.22 1.63 -9.26
CA ASN A 85 -0.88 0.78 -8.81
C ASN A 85 -1.55 1.32 -7.55
N ALA A 86 -1.16 2.51 -7.06
CA ALA A 86 -1.72 3.12 -5.86
C ALA A 86 -3.16 3.66 -6.02
N ASP A 87 -3.83 3.36 -7.15
CA ASP A 87 -5.18 3.83 -7.44
C ASP A 87 -6.17 3.20 -6.45
N THR A 88 -6.81 4.06 -5.68
CA THR A 88 -7.80 3.67 -4.67
C THR A 88 -9.10 3.40 -5.41
N SER A 89 -9.48 2.12 -5.51
CA SER A 89 -10.74 1.73 -6.15
C SER A 89 -11.94 2.47 -5.55
N TYR A 90 -11.92 2.77 -4.25
CA TYR A 90 -12.99 3.45 -3.52
C TYR A 90 -12.75 4.95 -3.33
N ASN A 91 -13.84 5.71 -3.27
CA ASN A 91 -13.83 7.15 -2.97
C ASN A 91 -14.61 7.50 -1.69
N GLY A 92 -15.30 6.54 -1.07
CA GLY A 92 -16.00 6.70 0.21
C GLY A 92 -15.67 5.56 1.17
N PHE A 93 -15.43 5.90 2.43
CA PHE A 93 -15.04 4.98 3.48
C PHE A 93 -15.86 5.25 4.72
N LEU A 94 -16.48 4.20 5.28
CA LEU A 94 -17.26 4.26 6.51
C LEU A 94 -16.56 3.41 7.56
N THR A 95 -16.39 3.96 8.75
CA THR A 95 -15.96 3.17 9.92
C THR A 95 -16.91 3.37 11.09
N THR A 96 -17.17 2.28 11.81
CA THR A 96 -17.91 2.32 13.07
C THR A 96 -17.19 1.56 14.17
N THR A 97 -17.29 2.07 15.39
CA THR A 97 -16.92 1.34 16.60
C THR A 97 -18.17 1.08 17.42
N VAL A 98 -18.54 -0.18 17.62
CA VAL A 98 -19.65 -0.54 18.51
C VAL A 98 -19.22 -0.47 19.98
N ARG A 99 -20.19 -0.30 20.88
CA ARG A 99 -19.93 -0.24 22.32
C ARG A 99 -19.16 -1.48 22.80
N GLY A 100 -18.08 -1.25 23.55
CA GLY A 100 -17.24 -2.32 24.08
C GLY A 100 -16.25 -2.95 23.08
N ALA A 101 -16.28 -2.58 21.80
CA ALA A 101 -15.28 -3.03 20.84
C ALA A 101 -13.92 -2.36 21.09
N LYS A 102 -12.84 -3.11 20.81
CA LYS A 102 -11.46 -2.63 20.97
C LYS A 102 -10.93 -1.89 19.74
N ALA A 103 -11.50 -2.17 18.58
CA ALA A 103 -11.11 -1.59 17.30
C ALA A 103 -12.38 -1.28 16.46
N PRO A 104 -12.31 -0.33 15.52
CA PRO A 104 -13.37 -0.10 14.55
C PRO A 104 -13.44 -1.25 13.52
N GLN A 105 -14.59 -1.37 12.87
CA GLN A 105 -14.73 -2.04 11.57
C GLN A 105 -14.89 -0.99 10.48
N TRP A 106 -14.66 -1.37 9.22
CA TRP A 106 -14.78 -0.45 8.10
C TRP A 106 -15.32 -1.10 6.84
N ALA A 107 -15.85 -0.26 5.96
CA ALA A 107 -16.29 -0.59 4.62
C ALA A 107 -15.85 0.51 3.65
N GLY A 108 -15.48 0.13 2.43
CA GLY A 108 -15.18 1.04 1.32
C GLY A 108 -16.27 0.92 0.25
N GLY A 109 -16.51 1.99 -0.49
CA GLY A 109 -17.47 1.98 -1.57
C GLY A 109 -17.29 3.10 -2.59
N TRP A 110 -18.04 2.97 -3.68
CA TRP A 110 -18.16 3.96 -4.75
C TRP A 110 -19.38 4.85 -4.50
N CYS A 111 -19.12 6.08 -4.06
CA CYS A 111 -20.13 7.10 -3.84
C CYS A 111 -20.29 7.96 -5.10
N ASN A 112 -21.50 7.99 -5.66
CA ASN A 112 -21.88 8.81 -6.80
C ASN A 112 -23.34 9.26 -6.66
N HIS A 113 -23.75 10.27 -7.42
CA HIS A 113 -25.17 10.57 -7.60
C HIS A 113 -25.89 9.38 -8.27
N GLU A 114 -27.08 9.02 -7.81
CA GLU A 114 -27.92 7.99 -8.44
C GLU A 114 -28.42 8.40 -9.84
N SER A 115 -28.51 9.71 -10.12
CA SER A 115 -28.92 10.22 -11.42
C SER A 115 -27.93 9.84 -12.54
N GLU A 116 -28.44 9.51 -13.72
CA GLU A 116 -27.61 9.27 -14.92
C GLU A 116 -26.74 10.47 -15.32
N ASP A 117 -27.14 11.70 -14.97
CA ASP A 117 -26.34 12.91 -15.25
C ASP A 117 -25.15 13.10 -14.30
N GLY A 118 -25.05 12.25 -13.27
CA GLY A 118 -23.98 12.23 -12.27
C GLY A 118 -23.87 13.51 -11.45
N LYS A 119 -24.90 14.36 -11.42
CA LYS A 119 -24.86 15.71 -10.82
C LYS A 119 -26.08 16.05 -9.97
N SER A 120 -27.06 15.16 -9.89
CA SER A 120 -28.34 15.44 -9.24
C SER A 120 -28.88 14.23 -8.47
N GLY A 121 -29.86 14.45 -7.59
CA GLY A 121 -30.43 13.36 -6.79
C GLY A 121 -29.54 12.89 -5.63
N PRO A 122 -30.00 11.87 -4.87
CA PRO A 122 -29.30 11.37 -3.69
C PRO A 122 -27.95 10.77 -4.09
N ILE A 123 -26.98 10.88 -3.20
CA ILE A 123 -25.69 10.21 -3.36
C ILE A 123 -25.85 8.81 -2.78
N ARG A 124 -25.53 7.78 -3.56
CA ARG A 124 -25.49 6.40 -3.08
C ARG A 124 -24.07 5.87 -3.10
N CYS A 125 -23.68 5.21 -2.04
CA CYS A 125 -22.41 4.52 -1.93
C CYS A 125 -22.62 3.01 -2.03
N GLY A 126 -22.25 2.45 -3.18
CA GLY A 126 -22.26 1.00 -3.41
C GLY A 126 -20.96 0.34 -2.96
N MET A 127 -21.03 -0.92 -2.56
CA MET A 127 -19.88 -1.78 -2.28
C MET A 127 -19.82 -2.91 -3.33
N ASP A 128 -18.77 -3.74 -3.25
CA ASP A 128 -18.69 -4.96 -4.03
C ASP A 128 -19.96 -5.82 -3.92
N CYS A 129 -20.26 -6.54 -5.00
CA CYS A 129 -21.44 -7.42 -5.13
C CYS A 129 -22.79 -6.68 -4.99
N ASP A 130 -22.88 -5.45 -5.52
CA ASP A 130 -24.09 -4.61 -5.54
C ASP A 130 -24.67 -4.31 -4.14
N ARG A 131 -23.84 -4.42 -3.11
CA ARG A 131 -24.25 -4.12 -1.73
C ARG A 131 -24.29 -2.61 -1.52
N THR A 132 -25.07 -2.17 -0.54
CA THR A 132 -25.16 -0.74 -0.19
C THR A 132 -24.37 -0.48 1.08
N MET A 133 -23.45 0.48 1.03
CA MET A 133 -22.78 1.01 2.22
C MET A 133 -23.68 2.00 2.96
N ALA A 134 -24.15 3.02 2.23
CA ALA A 134 -25.05 4.06 2.73
C ALA A 134 -25.59 4.92 1.57
N SER A 135 -26.69 5.62 1.84
CA SER A 135 -27.15 6.79 1.10
C SER A 135 -26.74 8.06 1.84
N LEU A 136 -26.26 9.07 1.13
CA LEU A 136 -25.72 10.30 1.70
C LEU A 136 -26.55 11.52 1.30
N LYS A 137 -26.73 12.42 2.26
CA LYS A 137 -27.35 13.73 2.04
C LYS A 137 -26.73 14.78 2.96
N LEU A 138 -26.37 15.94 2.43
CA LEU A 138 -26.03 17.09 3.26
C LEU A 138 -27.31 17.84 3.69
N ASP A 139 -27.35 18.26 4.95
CA ASP A 139 -28.34 19.23 5.40
C ASP A 139 -27.88 20.68 5.17
N ASP A 140 -28.78 21.65 5.43
CA ASP A 140 -28.52 23.08 5.21
C ASP A 140 -27.34 23.63 6.04
N LYS A 141 -26.84 22.87 7.02
CA LYS A 141 -25.69 23.23 7.87
C LYS A 141 -24.41 22.51 7.44
N GLY A 142 -24.42 21.80 6.33
CA GLY A 142 -23.29 21.02 5.84
C GLY A 142 -23.00 19.76 6.67
N ARG A 143 -23.99 19.27 7.44
CA ARG A 143 -23.87 18.01 8.17
C ARG A 143 -24.30 16.87 7.28
N LEU A 144 -23.60 15.76 7.37
CA LEU A 144 -23.87 14.59 6.54
C LEU A 144 -24.88 13.69 7.24
N ILE A 145 -25.97 13.38 6.54
CA ILE A 145 -26.96 12.39 6.93
C ILE A 145 -26.64 11.10 6.18
N LEU A 146 -26.36 10.04 6.92
CA LEU A 146 -26.19 8.67 6.41
C LEU A 146 -27.48 7.90 6.69
N THR A 147 -28.10 7.37 5.64
CA THR A 147 -29.24 6.47 5.71
C THR A 147 -28.93 5.17 4.98
N ASP A 148 -29.83 4.19 5.08
CA ASP A 148 -29.69 2.87 4.44
C ASP A 148 -28.41 2.12 4.89
N VAL A 149 -27.95 2.39 6.12
CA VAL A 149 -26.87 1.62 6.72
C VAL A 149 -27.43 0.28 7.19
N SER A 150 -27.07 -0.79 6.47
CA SER A 150 -27.54 -2.14 6.81
C SER A 150 -26.94 -2.64 8.12
N SER A 151 -27.71 -3.44 8.87
CA SER A 151 -27.20 -4.20 10.02
C SER A 151 -26.02 -5.09 9.64
N ASP A 152 -25.98 -5.52 8.38
CA ASP A 152 -25.01 -6.47 7.84
C ASP A 152 -23.83 -5.80 7.17
N LEU A 153 -23.64 -4.49 7.34
CA LEU A 153 -22.61 -3.71 6.65
C LEU A 153 -21.24 -4.42 6.56
N TYR A 154 -20.81 -5.10 7.62
CA TYR A 154 -19.52 -5.79 7.70
C TYR A 154 -19.60 -7.32 7.61
N LEU A 155 -20.78 -7.88 7.40
CA LEU A 155 -21.00 -9.31 7.30
C LEU A 155 -21.01 -9.77 5.84
N ASP A 156 -20.67 -11.03 5.61
CA ASP A 156 -20.76 -11.65 4.28
C ASP A 156 -22.23 -11.78 3.84
N ALA A 157 -22.47 -11.78 2.53
CA ALA A 157 -23.81 -11.99 2.00
C ALA A 157 -24.35 -13.37 2.42
N GLY A 158 -25.57 -13.42 2.96
CA GLY A 158 -26.18 -14.65 3.48
C GLY A 158 -25.86 -14.96 4.94
N SER A 159 -25.13 -14.07 5.65
CA SER A 159 -24.78 -14.28 7.06
C SER A 159 -25.99 -14.47 8.00
N GLU A 160 -27.17 -13.94 7.68
CA GLU A 160 -28.39 -14.17 8.47
C GLU A 160 -28.83 -15.65 8.45
N ASP A 161 -28.64 -16.33 7.32
CA ASP A 161 -28.99 -17.75 7.16
C ASP A 161 -27.86 -18.67 7.62
N GLU A 162 -26.61 -18.25 7.44
CA GLU A 162 -25.41 -19.03 7.79
C GLU A 162 -25.03 -18.94 9.26
N LEU A 163 -25.19 -17.76 9.85
CA LEU A 163 -24.99 -17.54 11.29
C LEU A 163 -26.31 -17.82 11.98
N GLY A 164 -26.31 -18.70 12.99
CA GLY A 164 -27.48 -18.78 13.87
C GLY A 164 -27.81 -17.43 14.50
N GLU A 165 -29.09 -17.17 14.81
CA GLU A 165 -29.63 -15.90 15.31
C GLU A 165 -28.73 -15.21 16.36
N ALA A 166 -28.28 -15.95 17.37
CA ALA A 166 -27.45 -15.40 18.44
C ALA A 166 -26.06 -14.90 17.97
N GLU A 167 -25.48 -15.55 16.96
CA GLU A 167 -24.18 -15.17 16.41
C GLU A 167 -24.32 -14.00 15.44
N TYR A 168 -25.36 -14.01 14.61
CA TYR A 168 -25.75 -12.87 13.78
C TYR A 168 -25.97 -11.63 14.64
N ASP A 169 -26.82 -11.73 15.66
CA ASP A 169 -27.11 -10.65 16.60
C ASP A 169 -25.87 -10.17 17.37
N ARG A 170 -24.82 -10.98 17.50
CA ARG A 170 -23.58 -10.55 18.13
C ARG A 170 -22.77 -9.65 17.19
N GLN A 171 -22.70 -10.01 15.91
CA GLN A 171 -21.82 -9.36 14.93
C GLN A 171 -22.48 -8.21 14.17
N ALA A 172 -23.77 -8.30 13.87
CA ALA A 172 -24.52 -7.28 13.14
C ALA A 172 -24.58 -5.95 13.93
N LEU A 173 -24.74 -4.84 13.20
CA LEU A 173 -25.07 -3.56 13.83
C LEU A 173 -26.45 -3.63 14.50
N GLY A 174 -26.70 -2.73 15.43
CA GLY A 174 -27.97 -2.66 16.14
C GLY A 174 -29.11 -2.21 15.22
N SER A 175 -30.33 -2.63 15.53
CA SER A 175 -31.53 -2.24 14.76
C SER A 175 -31.86 -0.74 14.78
N ALA A 176 -31.16 0.06 15.58
CA ALA A 176 -31.24 1.52 15.58
C ALA A 176 -29.97 2.19 15.03
N ASP A 177 -29.02 1.44 14.47
CA ASP A 177 -27.78 1.94 13.88
C ASP A 177 -28.00 2.34 12.40
N ASP A 178 -28.92 3.29 12.17
CA ASP A 178 -29.19 3.92 10.88
C ASP A 178 -29.61 5.40 11.10
N ASN A 179 -29.73 6.19 10.03
CA ASN A 179 -30.12 7.60 10.07
C ASN A 179 -29.16 8.46 10.90
N PHE A 180 -27.85 8.24 10.73
CA PHE A 180 -26.82 8.98 11.44
C PHE A 180 -26.69 10.40 10.91
N ARG A 181 -26.64 11.37 11.82
CA ARG A 181 -26.23 12.74 11.50
C ARG A 181 -24.80 12.99 11.97
N LEU A 182 -23.90 13.21 11.02
CA LEU A 182 -22.48 13.40 11.23
C LEU A 182 -22.10 14.88 11.06
N GLU A 183 -21.24 15.37 11.94
CA GLU A 183 -20.74 16.75 11.88
C GLU A 183 -19.47 16.77 10.98
N PRO A 184 -19.26 17.82 10.18
CA PRO A 184 -18.01 17.98 9.44
C PRO A 184 -16.82 18.15 10.40
N MET A 185 -15.69 17.53 10.05
CA MET A 185 -14.47 17.48 10.87
C MET A 185 -13.22 17.60 9.99
N PRO A 186 -12.05 17.93 10.57
CA PRO A 186 -10.77 17.84 9.84
C PRO A 186 -10.51 16.43 9.31
N ALA A 187 -9.96 16.30 8.10
CA ALA A 187 -9.64 15.00 7.48
C ALA A 187 -8.77 14.11 8.38
N ALA A 188 -7.80 14.71 9.08
CA ALA A 188 -6.94 14.04 10.05
C ALA A 188 -7.71 13.32 11.17
N THR A 189 -8.93 13.76 11.50
CA THR A 189 -9.79 13.08 12.48
C THR A 189 -10.26 11.74 11.97
N CYS A 190 -10.76 11.65 10.73
CA CYS A 190 -11.14 10.38 10.13
C CYS A 190 -9.92 9.47 9.98
N GLN A 191 -8.80 9.99 9.46
CA GLN A 191 -7.54 9.23 9.32
C GLN A 191 -7.10 8.61 10.65
N ALA A 192 -7.20 9.34 11.76
CA ALA A 192 -6.88 8.83 13.09
C ALA A 192 -7.87 7.76 13.61
N GLU A 193 -9.13 7.75 13.16
CA GLU A 193 -10.09 6.69 13.50
C GLU A 193 -9.84 5.43 12.68
N PHE A 194 -9.61 5.56 11.37
CA PHE A 194 -9.26 4.43 10.50
C PHE A 194 -7.93 3.77 10.92
N ALA A 195 -6.93 4.57 11.33
CA ALA A 195 -5.65 4.05 11.84
C ALA A 195 -5.76 3.16 13.10
N LYS A 196 -6.94 3.07 13.74
CA LYS A 196 -7.18 2.17 14.87
C LYS A 196 -7.58 0.75 14.44
N ILE A 197 -7.92 0.54 13.17
CA ILE A 197 -8.35 -0.75 12.63
C ILE A 197 -7.19 -1.73 12.64
N ASP A 198 -6.06 -1.33 12.04
CA ASP A 198 -4.82 -2.08 12.04
C ASP A 198 -3.63 -1.13 12.31
N PRO A 199 -3.28 -0.87 13.58
CA PRO A 199 -2.23 0.08 13.90
C PRO A 199 -0.87 -0.37 13.36
N ILE A 200 -0.28 0.43 12.48
CA ILE A 200 1.09 0.19 11.98
C ILE A 200 2.08 0.34 13.13
N ASP A 201 2.95 -0.67 13.33
CA ASP A 201 4.08 -0.56 14.26
C ASP A 201 5.03 0.56 13.75
N PRO A 202 5.13 1.70 14.47
CA PRO A 202 5.95 2.83 14.03
C PRO A 202 7.43 2.46 13.93
N ALA A 203 7.87 1.40 14.62
CA ALA A 203 9.25 0.93 14.53
C ALA A 203 9.60 0.41 13.13
N LEU A 204 8.64 -0.05 12.32
CA LEU A 204 8.89 -0.55 10.97
C LEU A 204 9.32 0.54 9.98
N GLY A 205 8.91 1.79 10.23
CA GLY A 205 9.19 2.93 9.36
C GLY A 205 8.51 2.86 7.99
N ALA A 206 8.98 3.69 7.05
CA ALA A 206 8.47 3.73 5.68
C ALA A 206 8.72 2.40 4.91
N PRO A 207 7.97 2.13 3.83
CA PRO A 207 8.22 1.01 2.92
C PRO A 207 9.67 0.95 2.41
N LEU A 208 10.16 -0.25 2.12
CA LEU A 208 11.46 -0.48 1.49
C LEU A 208 11.55 0.25 0.15
N ARG A 209 10.49 0.29 -0.65
CA ARG A 209 10.46 1.03 -1.94
C ARG A 209 10.70 2.53 -1.77
N GLU A 210 10.39 3.09 -0.61
CA GLU A 210 10.67 4.49 -0.29
C GLU A 210 12.06 4.69 0.31
N ARG A 211 12.51 3.73 1.14
CA ARG A 211 13.82 3.76 1.81
C ARG A 211 14.98 3.47 0.86
N LEU A 212 14.77 2.59 -0.11
CA LEU A 212 15.75 2.16 -1.10
C LEU A 212 15.41 2.80 -2.44
N LYS A 213 16.43 3.34 -3.13
CA LYS A 213 16.23 4.06 -4.39
C LYS A 213 16.68 3.20 -5.59
N PRO A 214 15.99 3.32 -6.74
CA PRO A 214 16.27 2.52 -7.92
C PRO A 214 17.69 2.68 -8.47
N ASP A 215 18.30 3.84 -8.25
CA ASP A 215 19.61 4.27 -8.75
C ASP A 215 20.72 4.25 -7.68
N GLN A 216 20.41 3.83 -6.44
CA GLN A 216 21.36 3.85 -5.34
C GLN A 216 21.74 2.44 -4.88
N PRO A 217 23.03 2.18 -4.61
CA PRO A 217 23.45 0.91 -4.06
C PRO A 217 23.05 0.82 -2.58
N PHE A 218 22.70 -0.38 -2.11
CA PHE A 218 22.47 -0.65 -0.69
C PHE A 218 23.13 -1.96 -0.26
N CYS A 219 23.41 -2.08 1.05
CA CYS A 219 24.06 -3.24 1.63
C CYS A 219 23.49 -3.46 3.03
N PHE A 220 22.87 -4.61 3.23
CA PHE A 220 22.36 -5.08 4.51
C PHE A 220 23.00 -6.42 4.84
N GLY A 221 23.32 -6.66 6.10
CA GLY A 221 23.96 -7.89 6.47
C GLY A 221 23.96 -8.21 7.94
N ARG A 222 24.43 -9.41 8.25
CA ARG A 222 24.72 -9.85 9.60
C ARG A 222 25.92 -10.79 9.62
N ASN A 223 26.73 -10.65 10.67
CA ASN A 223 27.78 -11.59 11.03
C ASN A 223 27.40 -12.26 12.34
N TYR A 224 27.62 -13.56 12.43
CA TYR A 224 27.41 -14.33 13.64
C TYR A 224 28.78 -14.72 14.21
N ASP A 225 29.01 -14.35 15.46
CA ASP A 225 30.24 -14.68 16.16
C ASP A 225 30.23 -16.12 16.68
N ALA A 226 31.38 -16.57 17.18
CA ALA A 226 31.53 -17.91 17.72
C ALA A 226 30.60 -18.18 18.92
N ALA A 227 30.31 -17.15 19.73
CA ALA A 227 29.42 -17.28 20.89
C ALA A 227 27.99 -17.59 20.42
N HIS A 228 27.46 -16.81 19.47
CA HIS A 228 26.13 -17.03 18.90
C HIS A 228 26.01 -18.39 18.21
N LEU A 229 27.00 -18.77 17.40
CA LEU A 229 26.99 -20.06 16.72
C LEU A 229 27.11 -21.25 17.68
N SER A 230 27.76 -21.06 18.84
CA SER A 230 27.80 -22.09 19.87
C SER A 230 26.45 -22.31 20.56
N SER A 231 25.62 -21.26 20.68
CA SER A 231 24.27 -21.37 21.25
C SER A 231 23.20 -21.77 20.23
N HIS A 232 23.53 -21.75 18.93
CA HIS A 232 22.65 -22.15 17.82
C HIS A 232 23.33 -23.24 16.98
N PRO A 233 23.46 -24.47 17.52
CA PRO A 233 24.23 -25.54 16.88
C PRO A 233 23.65 -26.00 15.54
N ASP A 234 22.40 -25.65 15.25
CA ASP A 234 21.73 -25.96 13.99
C ASP A 234 21.89 -24.88 12.92
N GLN A 235 22.39 -23.69 13.29
CA GLN A 235 22.70 -22.62 12.36
C GLN A 235 23.97 -22.93 11.56
N MET A 236 23.83 -22.93 10.25
CA MET A 236 24.89 -23.14 9.26
C MET A 236 25.47 -21.81 8.76
N THR A 237 24.67 -20.74 8.74
CA THR A 237 25.05 -19.42 8.24
C THR A 237 25.94 -18.69 9.24
N GLN A 238 27.16 -18.39 8.83
CA GLN A 238 28.11 -17.56 9.59
C GLN A 238 27.99 -16.08 9.23
N SER A 239 27.76 -15.78 7.95
CA SER A 239 27.45 -14.42 7.51
C SER A 239 26.49 -14.42 6.34
N ILE A 240 25.69 -13.36 6.27
CA ILE A 240 24.71 -13.15 5.20
C ILE A 240 24.68 -11.68 4.81
N ARG A 241 24.53 -11.42 3.51
CA ARG A 241 24.35 -10.09 2.92
C ARG A 241 23.20 -10.09 1.92
N VAL A 242 22.47 -8.98 1.88
CA VAL A 242 21.55 -8.61 0.80
C VAL A 242 22.02 -7.26 0.29
N PHE A 243 22.29 -7.15 -1.01
CA PHE A 243 22.86 -5.93 -1.56
C PHE A 243 22.48 -5.69 -3.01
N ARG A 244 22.70 -4.44 -3.40
CA ARG A 244 22.61 -3.99 -4.77
C ARG A 244 23.86 -3.17 -5.06
N GLY A 245 24.71 -3.70 -5.93
CA GLY A 245 25.96 -3.07 -6.35
C GLY A 245 25.90 -2.61 -7.81
N PRO A 246 27.06 -2.26 -8.41
CA PRO A 246 27.11 -1.75 -9.78
C PRO A 246 26.49 -2.70 -10.82
N VAL A 247 26.59 -4.01 -10.61
CA VAL A 247 26.06 -5.04 -11.52
C VAL A 247 24.54 -5.04 -11.51
N GLU A 248 23.91 -5.06 -10.33
CA GLU A 248 22.46 -5.05 -10.18
C GLU A 248 21.84 -3.68 -10.52
N LEU A 249 22.58 -2.59 -10.31
CA LEU A 249 22.17 -1.27 -10.78
C LEU A 249 22.15 -1.21 -12.31
N ALA A 250 23.19 -1.74 -12.98
CA ALA A 250 23.25 -1.78 -14.43
C ALA A 250 22.14 -2.65 -15.04
N SER A 251 21.78 -3.77 -14.41
CA SER A 251 20.68 -4.65 -14.86
C SER A 251 19.33 -3.94 -14.93
N PHE A 252 19.09 -2.98 -14.04
CA PHE A 252 17.85 -2.19 -13.99
C PHE A 252 17.94 -0.85 -14.73
N ALA A 253 19.04 -0.53 -15.41
CA ALA A 253 19.24 0.80 -16.00
C ALA A 253 18.17 1.20 -17.03
N SER A 254 17.51 0.21 -17.65
CA SER A 254 16.35 0.39 -18.54
C SER A 254 15.01 0.01 -17.89
N GLY A 255 14.98 -0.16 -16.57
CA GLY A 255 13.80 -0.52 -15.81
C GLY A 255 12.84 0.66 -15.66
N ASP A 256 11.58 0.35 -15.35
CA ASP A 256 10.55 1.35 -15.15
C ASP A 256 10.58 1.88 -13.71
N VAL A 257 11.07 3.10 -13.55
CA VAL A 257 11.16 3.78 -12.24
C VAL A 257 9.78 4.03 -11.63
N ALA A 258 8.72 4.21 -12.44
CA ALA A 258 7.36 4.38 -11.94
C ALA A 258 6.83 3.10 -11.29
N ASN A 259 7.35 1.95 -11.74
CA ASN A 259 7.00 0.62 -11.24
C ASN A 259 7.98 0.07 -10.19
N TRP A 260 8.87 0.90 -9.63
CA TRP A 260 9.79 0.47 -8.57
C TRP A 260 9.05 -0.15 -7.37
N PRO A 261 9.44 -1.35 -6.88
CA PRO A 261 10.69 -2.08 -7.12
C PRO A 261 10.62 -3.20 -8.18
N ASP A 262 9.61 -3.23 -9.04
CA ASP A 262 9.37 -4.35 -9.95
C ASP A 262 10.48 -4.53 -10.99
N GLY A 263 10.97 -5.77 -11.09
CA GLY A 263 12.07 -6.14 -11.98
C GLY A 263 13.45 -5.71 -11.47
N SER A 264 13.54 -5.15 -10.26
CA SER A 264 14.82 -4.80 -9.64
C SER A 264 15.56 -6.05 -9.21
N ASP A 265 16.85 -6.13 -9.52
CA ASP A 265 17.66 -7.25 -9.07
C ASP A 265 18.39 -6.93 -7.76
N VAL A 266 18.53 -7.95 -6.91
CA VAL A 266 19.34 -7.94 -5.69
C VAL A 266 20.24 -9.16 -5.65
N ALA A 267 21.38 -9.04 -4.99
CA ALA A 267 22.27 -10.15 -4.71
C ALA A 267 22.19 -10.54 -3.23
N VAL A 268 22.17 -11.85 -2.97
CA VAL A 268 22.28 -12.42 -1.63
C VAL A 268 23.56 -13.23 -1.56
N SER A 269 24.45 -12.90 -0.62
CA SER A 269 25.66 -13.68 -0.37
C SER A 269 25.61 -14.34 1.00
N VAL A 270 25.92 -15.63 1.06
CA VAL A 270 25.96 -16.42 2.30
C VAL A 270 27.32 -17.09 2.46
N THR A 271 27.87 -17.05 3.66
CA THR A 271 29.03 -17.85 4.06
C THR A 271 28.62 -18.84 5.13
N THR A 272 28.95 -20.13 4.95
CA THR A 272 28.61 -21.18 5.91
C THR A 272 29.81 -21.66 6.72
N ARG A 273 29.52 -22.21 7.90
CA ARG A 273 30.53 -22.80 8.79
C ARG A 273 31.24 -24.04 8.23
N LYS A 274 30.64 -24.75 7.25
CA LYS A 274 31.16 -26.03 6.76
C LYS A 274 32.44 -25.86 5.94
N ASN A 275 32.45 -24.89 5.02
CA ASN A 275 33.54 -24.73 4.06
C ASN A 275 34.11 -23.30 4.02
N GLY A 276 33.50 -22.33 4.71
CA GLY A 276 33.92 -20.92 4.67
C GLY A 276 33.73 -20.24 3.30
N THR A 277 33.30 -20.98 2.28
CA THR A 277 33.04 -20.47 0.93
C THR A 277 31.85 -19.52 0.95
N LYS A 278 32.04 -18.34 0.37
CA LYS A 278 30.97 -17.39 0.09
C LYS A 278 30.25 -17.80 -1.19
N VAL A 279 28.94 -17.94 -1.11
CA VAL A 279 28.04 -18.23 -2.23
C VAL A 279 27.23 -16.97 -2.49
N THR A 280 27.14 -16.52 -3.73
CA THR A 280 26.33 -15.34 -4.10
C THR A 280 25.30 -15.74 -5.15
N GLN A 281 24.05 -15.33 -4.94
CA GLN A 281 22.92 -15.62 -5.82
C GLN A 281 22.19 -14.32 -6.15
N THR A 282 21.57 -14.28 -7.32
CA THR A 282 20.82 -13.10 -7.79
C THR A 282 19.33 -13.39 -7.80
N TYR A 283 18.54 -12.42 -7.38
CA TYR A 283 17.08 -12.48 -7.36
C TYR A 283 16.49 -11.24 -8.01
N SER A 284 15.40 -11.41 -8.76
CA SER A 284 14.59 -10.32 -9.31
C SER A 284 13.39 -10.12 -8.41
N CYS A 285 13.20 -8.91 -7.91
CA CYS A 285 12.18 -8.53 -6.94
C CYS A 285 10.98 -7.86 -7.61
N GLN A 286 9.85 -7.95 -6.92
CA GLN A 286 8.64 -7.18 -7.17
C GLN A 286 8.01 -6.78 -5.83
N GLY A 287 7.32 -5.64 -5.82
CA GLY A 287 6.56 -5.17 -4.67
C GLY A 287 5.28 -5.99 -4.48
N GLU A 288 5.01 -6.44 -3.26
CA GLU A 288 3.78 -7.18 -2.95
C GLU A 288 3.37 -6.89 -1.50
N ALA A 289 2.26 -6.18 -1.30
CA ALA A 289 1.77 -5.80 0.02
C ALA A 289 2.91 -5.31 0.96
N ASP A 290 3.19 -5.97 2.08
CA ASP A 290 4.18 -5.53 3.08
C ASP A 290 5.64 -5.97 2.79
N GLN A 291 5.91 -6.54 1.61
CA GLN A 291 7.18 -7.21 1.30
C GLN A 291 7.62 -7.04 -0.16
N TRP A 292 8.90 -7.31 -0.44
CA TRP A 292 9.35 -7.61 -1.79
C TRP A 292 9.41 -9.12 -1.95
N ARG A 293 8.69 -9.66 -2.95
CA ARG A 293 8.85 -11.04 -3.37
C ARG A 293 9.95 -11.09 -4.42
N CYS A 294 11.01 -11.84 -4.17
CA CYS A 294 12.13 -11.93 -5.11
C CYS A 294 12.36 -13.37 -5.56
N ALA A 295 12.22 -13.61 -6.86
CA ALA A 295 12.46 -14.91 -7.48
C ALA A 295 13.92 -15.02 -7.95
N ALA A 296 14.52 -16.19 -7.82
CA ALA A 296 15.87 -16.45 -8.32
C ALA A 296 15.95 -16.15 -9.82
N SER A 297 17.00 -15.44 -10.22
CA SER A 297 17.12 -14.86 -11.55
C SER A 297 18.35 -15.41 -12.27
N SER A 298 18.15 -16.05 -13.42
CA SER A 298 19.24 -16.49 -14.29
C SER A 298 19.90 -15.33 -15.06
N LYS A 299 19.36 -14.11 -14.98
CA LYS A 299 19.88 -12.93 -15.70
C LYS A 299 21.36 -12.67 -15.39
N MET A 300 21.80 -12.99 -14.17
CA MET A 300 23.17 -12.73 -13.71
C MET A 300 23.83 -13.96 -13.06
N SER A 301 23.26 -15.15 -13.23
CA SER A 301 23.76 -16.39 -12.63
C SER A 301 23.41 -17.59 -13.50
N ASN A 302 24.39 -18.45 -13.77
CA ASN A 302 24.20 -19.66 -14.56
C ASN A 302 23.78 -20.81 -13.64
N PHE A 303 22.50 -21.22 -13.71
CA PHE A 303 21.98 -22.34 -12.93
C PHE A 303 21.87 -23.60 -13.78
N SER A 304 22.24 -24.74 -13.20
CA SER A 304 22.16 -26.07 -13.84
C SER A 304 20.82 -26.77 -13.62
N CYS A 305 19.90 -26.14 -12.90
CA CYS A 305 18.62 -26.69 -12.47
C CYS A 305 17.48 -25.68 -12.67
N ASP A 306 16.25 -26.15 -12.50
CA ASP A 306 15.07 -25.29 -12.46
C ASP A 306 15.03 -24.49 -11.14
N ILE A 307 15.04 -23.16 -11.27
CA ILE A 307 15.01 -22.21 -10.16
C ILE A 307 13.65 -21.52 -9.99
N ALA A 308 12.64 -21.87 -10.81
CA ALA A 308 11.38 -21.13 -10.92
C ALA A 308 10.59 -21.01 -9.61
N GLN A 309 10.87 -21.86 -8.63
CA GLN A 309 10.21 -21.90 -7.32
C GLN A 309 11.11 -21.41 -6.17
N LYS A 310 12.28 -20.83 -6.49
CA LYS A 310 13.24 -20.37 -5.49
C LYS A 310 13.03 -18.89 -5.21
N GLU A 311 12.28 -18.62 -4.15
CA GLU A 311 11.93 -17.26 -3.75
C GLU A 311 12.61 -16.85 -2.44
N ILE A 312 12.75 -15.55 -2.26
CA ILE A 312 13.05 -14.92 -0.98
C ILE A 312 12.10 -13.75 -0.80
N PHE A 313 11.90 -13.37 0.45
CA PHE A 313 11.07 -12.25 0.84
C PHE A 313 11.91 -11.24 1.59
N LEU A 314 11.87 -9.99 1.14
CA LEU A 314 12.48 -8.86 1.84
C LEU A 314 11.38 -8.04 2.50
N LYS A 315 11.47 -7.85 3.83
CA LYS A 315 10.52 -7.05 4.60
C LYS A 315 11.23 -5.93 5.33
N ARG A 316 10.53 -4.82 5.55
CA ARG A 316 10.98 -3.79 6.49
C ARG A 316 11.10 -4.41 7.89
N GLY A 317 12.26 -4.26 8.50
CA GLY A 317 12.47 -4.59 9.90
C GLY A 317 12.43 -3.33 10.77
N ALA A 318 12.22 -3.53 12.07
CA ALA A 318 12.21 -2.44 13.05
C ALA A 318 13.52 -1.63 13.01
N ASN A 319 13.42 -0.32 13.28
CA ASN A 319 14.54 0.61 13.39
C ASN A 319 15.45 0.63 12.15
N GLY A 320 14.86 0.59 10.96
CA GLY A 320 15.61 0.67 9.71
C GLY A 320 16.36 -0.62 9.32
N THR A 321 16.10 -1.74 10.01
CA THR A 321 16.63 -3.04 9.59
C THR A 321 15.90 -3.59 8.37
N LEU A 322 16.47 -4.63 7.76
CA LEU A 322 15.88 -5.42 6.67
C LEU A 322 15.70 -6.85 7.15
N MET A 323 14.54 -7.45 6.91
CA MET A 323 14.31 -8.86 7.16
C MET A 323 14.37 -9.63 5.84
N LEU A 324 15.15 -10.70 5.82
CA LEU A 324 15.22 -11.64 4.70
C LEU A 324 14.64 -12.98 5.15
N ALA A 325 13.71 -13.54 4.39
CA ALA A 325 13.10 -14.82 4.71
C ALA A 325 12.89 -15.71 3.47
N ASN A 326 12.94 -17.02 3.67
CA ASN A 326 12.31 -18.00 2.77
C ASN A 326 11.63 -19.06 3.65
N PRO A 327 10.36 -18.85 4.03
CA PRO A 327 9.69 -19.71 5.00
C PRO A 327 9.43 -21.13 4.46
N ASN A 328 9.24 -21.26 3.13
CA ASN A 328 8.85 -22.51 2.48
C ASN A 328 10.01 -23.48 2.27
N SER A 329 11.22 -22.98 2.04
CA SER A 329 12.36 -23.82 1.61
C SER A 329 13.68 -23.50 2.30
N SER A 330 13.71 -22.53 3.21
CA SER A 330 14.94 -21.93 3.74
C SER A 330 15.81 -21.25 2.66
N LEU A 331 16.78 -20.42 3.05
CA LEU A 331 17.71 -19.84 2.08
C LEU A 331 18.67 -20.90 1.52
N ALA A 332 19.05 -20.78 0.25
CA ALA A 332 20.05 -21.67 -0.34
C ALA A 332 21.46 -21.28 0.15
N ILE A 333 22.00 -22.06 1.09
CA ILE A 333 23.30 -21.81 1.75
C ILE A 333 24.51 -22.45 1.05
N VAL A 334 24.30 -23.20 -0.05
CA VAL A 334 25.37 -23.86 -0.83
C VAL A 334 25.30 -23.46 -2.30
N ASP A 335 24.22 -23.83 -2.96
CA ASP A 335 23.87 -23.44 -4.33
C ASP A 335 22.36 -23.69 -4.46
N LEU A 336 21.65 -22.87 -5.25
CA LEU A 336 20.22 -23.03 -5.50
C LEU A 336 19.89 -24.40 -6.11
N CYS A 337 20.87 -24.99 -6.80
CA CYS A 337 20.77 -26.29 -7.45
C CYS A 337 21.28 -27.47 -6.63
N SER A 338 21.81 -27.24 -5.42
CA SER A 338 22.24 -28.34 -4.55
C SER A 338 21.05 -28.98 -3.84
N ALA A 339 20.91 -30.30 -3.96
CA ALA A 339 19.99 -31.09 -3.13
C ALA A 339 20.50 -31.19 -1.66
N ASP A 340 21.81 -31.03 -1.46
CA ASP A 340 22.49 -31.03 -0.17
C ASP A 340 22.64 -29.59 0.33
N GLY A 341 21.72 -29.16 1.21
CA GLY A 341 21.81 -27.83 1.78
C GLY A 341 20.55 -27.26 2.41
N LYS A 342 19.56 -28.10 2.77
CA LYS A 342 18.42 -27.60 3.55
C LYS A 342 18.95 -27.05 4.87
N THR A 343 18.75 -25.76 5.07
CA THR A 343 19.05 -25.17 6.37
C THR A 343 18.01 -25.64 7.39
N LYS A 344 18.42 -25.72 8.66
CA LYS A 344 17.52 -26.06 9.76
C LYS A 344 16.69 -24.84 10.17
N SER A 345 15.82 -24.97 11.18
CA SER A 345 14.89 -23.92 11.63
C SER A 345 15.53 -22.53 11.75
N ASP A 346 16.79 -22.48 12.17
CA ASP A 346 17.48 -21.26 12.58
C ASP A 346 17.98 -20.40 11.39
N ASP A 347 17.85 -20.91 10.16
CA ASP A 347 18.39 -20.32 8.93
C ASP A 347 17.26 -20.04 7.91
N LYS A 348 16.09 -19.64 8.41
CA LYS A 348 14.90 -19.32 7.61
C LYS A 348 14.59 -17.83 7.54
N VAL A 349 14.99 -17.09 8.56
CA VAL A 349 14.69 -15.68 8.73
C VAL A 349 15.92 -14.98 9.30
N TYR A 350 16.32 -13.89 8.66
CA TYR A 350 17.49 -13.11 9.04
C TYR A 350 17.07 -11.66 9.24
N ARG A 351 17.42 -11.10 10.40
CA ARG A 351 17.40 -9.66 10.62
C ARG A 351 18.76 -9.09 10.24
N LEU A 352 18.77 -8.15 9.31
CA LEU A 352 19.94 -7.59 8.68
C LEU A 352 20.05 -6.10 9.00
N GLU A 353 21.25 -5.66 9.29
CA GLU A 353 21.57 -4.26 9.60
C GLU A 353 22.19 -3.59 8.38
N ALA A 354 22.00 -2.28 8.25
CA ALA A 354 22.68 -1.52 7.21
C ALA A 354 24.19 -1.59 7.41
N MET A 355 24.93 -1.82 6.33
CA MET A 355 26.40 -1.90 6.34
C MET A 355 26.99 -1.02 5.23
N PRO A 356 28.25 -0.61 5.33
CA PRO A 356 28.94 0.04 4.22
C PRO A 356 28.97 -0.86 2.99
N GLN A 357 28.92 -0.27 1.79
CA GLN A 357 28.98 -1.01 0.51
C GLN A 357 30.18 -1.97 0.42
N SER A 358 31.32 -1.59 1.01
CA SER A 358 32.52 -2.42 1.07
C SER A 358 32.32 -3.76 1.80
N ALA A 359 31.28 -3.91 2.61
CA ALA A 359 30.93 -5.15 3.31
C ALA A 359 30.12 -6.14 2.45
N CYS A 360 29.64 -5.71 1.28
CA CYS A 360 28.81 -6.48 0.35
C CYS A 360 29.49 -6.70 -1.01
N THR A 361 30.80 -6.50 -1.13
CA THR A 361 31.52 -6.77 -2.38
C THR A 361 31.43 -8.25 -2.73
N ARG A 362 31.12 -8.54 -4.00
CA ARG A 362 31.08 -9.89 -4.57
C ARG A 362 32.37 -10.66 -4.33
#